data_AF-A0A6P6PK40-F1
#
_entry.id   AF-A0A6P6PK40-F1
#
_cell.length_a   1.000
_cell.length_b   1.000
_cell.length_c   1.000
_cell.angle_alpha   90.00
_cell.angle_beta   90.00
_cell.angle_gamma   90.00
#
_symmetry.space_group_name_H-M   'P 1'
#
loop_
_entity.id
_entity.type
_entity.pdbx_description
1 polymer ?
#
loop_
_entity_poly.entity_id
_entity_poly.type
_entity_poly.pdbx_seq_one_letter_code
_entity_poly.pdbx_strand_id
1 'polypeptide(L)'
;MWGKLNLTDLVEHVATVLHCAARSDLTLNEETLSSVLLHLSMNLNALLQQLSMTNFSSQSSPFNDILDQMVHDTFTMSNLQDESFVRLWFQIKLKPLLSTLTPEYLTCLSHKEFSCQTFQILVSELSDNMLLVSEEGVQDVYQYFIRPFLSRQNVSGGCPAENSSIWITLNLGGFSKFATLREMYQLNQDFNAIDALVVLSPRQTAELIVEDFAGLPEKSVIINIVFDHILVSPEDRRLLEMLRYLIMLAGQMGLECSSYQQIVQRLQDSVVPPHMKEPIKYYISQLEQMAPPGCFPPPVTKPHL
;
A
#
# COMPACT_ATOMS: atom_id res chain seq x y z
N MET A 1 12.52 47.08 20.51
CA MET A 1 13.21 46.12 19.64
C MET A 1 12.53 44.77 19.81
N TRP A 2 11.59 44.44 18.93
CA TRP A 2 11.10 43.07 18.78
C TRP A 2 11.57 42.62 17.41
N GLY A 3 12.49 41.65 17.38
CA GLY A 3 13.03 41.09 16.16
C GLY A 3 11.95 40.30 15.42
N LYS A 4 12.03 40.32 14.08
CA LYS A 4 11.22 39.44 13.22
C LYS A 4 11.47 37.99 13.64
N LEU A 5 10.50 37.36 14.32
CA LEU A 5 10.52 35.92 14.55
C LEU A 5 10.23 35.21 13.23
N ASN A 6 11.03 34.20 12.89
CA ASN A 6 10.78 33.37 11.72
C ASN A 6 9.58 32.44 12.00
N LEU A 7 8.83 32.05 10.96
CA LEU A 7 7.59 31.25 11.10
C LEU A 7 7.88 29.89 11.77
N THR A 8 9.05 29.31 11.48
CA THR A 8 9.53 28.06 12.07
C THR A 8 9.76 28.18 13.58
N ASP A 9 10.37 29.28 14.04
CA ASP A 9 10.64 29.54 15.47
C ASP A 9 9.36 29.68 16.28
N LEU A 10 8.30 30.22 15.66
CA LEU A 10 7.00 30.42 16.27
C LEU A 10 6.23 29.10 16.41
N VAL A 11 6.24 28.26 15.37
CA VAL A 11 5.58 26.93 15.40
C VAL A 11 6.24 26.05 16.45
N GLU A 12 7.58 26.08 16.52
CA GLU A 12 8.35 25.31 17.50
C GLU A 12 8.10 25.83 18.94
N HIS A 13 7.99 27.15 19.13
CA HIS A 13 7.58 27.72 20.42
C HIS A 13 6.16 27.33 20.83
N VAL A 14 5.18 27.40 19.92
CA VAL A 14 3.78 27.04 20.22
C VAL A 14 3.67 25.54 20.53
N ALA A 15 4.35 24.68 19.77
CA ALA A 15 4.42 23.26 20.04
C ALA A 15 5.05 22.98 21.42
N THR A 16 6.12 23.69 21.78
CA THR A 16 6.78 23.57 23.08
C THR A 16 5.87 24.00 24.23
N VAL A 17 5.13 25.10 24.07
CA VAL A 17 4.18 25.60 25.07
C VAL A 17 2.99 24.64 25.24
N LEU A 18 2.43 24.11 24.16
CA LEU A 18 1.35 23.11 24.20
C LEU A 18 1.82 21.80 24.85
N HIS A 19 3.03 21.35 24.52
CA HIS A 19 3.62 20.14 25.08
C HIS A 19 3.96 20.32 26.58
N CYS A 20 4.31 21.52 27.01
CA CYS A 20 4.56 21.83 28.42
C CYS A 20 3.24 21.94 29.20
N ALA A 21 2.21 22.58 28.64
CA ALA A 21 0.88 22.70 29.23
C ALA A 21 0.20 21.33 29.42
N ALA A 22 0.35 20.41 28.45
CA ALA A 22 -0.18 19.05 28.53
C ALA A 22 0.49 18.17 29.60
N ARG A 23 1.68 18.55 30.10
CA ARG A 23 2.45 17.81 31.12
C ARG A 23 2.36 18.42 32.53
N SER A 24 1.78 19.61 32.66
CA SER A 24 1.53 20.28 33.92
C SER A 24 0.05 20.17 34.31
N ASP A 25 -0.29 20.13 35.60
CA ASP A 25 -1.68 20.22 36.12
C ASP A 25 -2.31 21.62 35.93
N LEU A 26 -1.99 22.29 34.82
CA LEU A 26 -2.57 23.57 34.43
C LEU A 26 -3.83 23.30 33.61
N THR A 27 -4.98 23.66 34.17
CA THR A 27 -6.26 23.62 33.44
C THR A 27 -6.29 24.74 32.41
N LEU A 28 -6.27 24.38 31.12
CA LEU A 28 -6.52 25.29 30.00
C LEU A 28 -7.96 25.81 30.11
N ASN A 29 -8.11 27.01 30.68
CA ASN A 29 -9.42 27.65 30.81
C ASN A 29 -9.84 28.32 29.50
N GLU A 30 -11.14 28.63 29.38
CA GLU A 30 -11.77 29.14 28.16
C GLU A 30 -11.13 30.44 27.64
N GLU A 31 -10.61 31.28 28.55
CA GLU A 31 -9.92 32.53 28.23
C GLU A 31 -8.56 32.26 27.56
N THR A 32 -7.79 31.30 28.08
CA THR A 32 -6.51 30.89 27.48
C THR A 32 -6.74 30.24 26.13
N LEU A 33 -7.77 29.41 26.01
CA LEU A 33 -8.15 28.77 24.74
C LEU A 33 -8.58 29.80 23.69
N SER A 34 -9.38 30.80 24.09
CA SER A 34 -9.80 31.91 23.24
C SER A 34 -8.61 32.76 22.78
N SER A 35 -7.63 32.99 23.66
CA SER A 35 -6.40 33.72 23.34
C SER A 35 -5.53 32.97 22.31
N VAL A 36 -5.38 31.65 22.47
CA VAL A 36 -4.67 30.78 21.51
C VAL A 36 -5.39 30.76 20.16
N LEU A 37 -6.72 30.59 20.16
CA LEU A 37 -7.55 30.64 18.94
C LEU A 37 -7.45 31.99 18.24
N LEU A 38 -7.48 33.09 19.00
CA LEU A 38 -7.30 34.44 18.47
C LEU A 38 -5.91 34.62 17.86
N HIS A 39 -4.85 34.16 18.51
CA HIS A 39 -3.49 34.24 17.97
C HIS A 39 -3.32 33.40 16.69
N LEU A 40 -3.86 32.18 16.66
CA LEU A 40 -3.84 31.33 15.47
C LEU A 40 -4.63 31.99 14.32
N SER A 41 -5.81 32.52 14.61
CA SER A 41 -6.66 33.23 13.65
C SER A 41 -6.01 34.51 13.11
N MET A 42 -5.38 35.29 13.99
CA MET A 42 -4.65 36.51 13.61
C MET A 42 -3.44 36.18 12.74
N ASN A 43 -2.70 35.11 13.04
CA ASN A 43 -1.57 34.68 12.23
C ASN A 43 -2.03 34.16 10.86
N LEU A 44 -3.13 33.42 10.81
CA LEU A 44 -3.74 32.97 9.56
C LEU A 44 -4.22 34.16 8.71
N ASN A 45 -4.90 35.14 9.33
CA ASN A 45 -5.34 36.36 8.68
C ASN A 45 -4.16 37.24 8.23
N ALA A 46 -3.08 37.32 9.01
CA ALA A 46 -1.88 38.02 8.62
C ALA A 46 -1.23 37.36 7.40
N LEU A 47 -1.18 36.04 7.35
CA LEU A 47 -0.70 35.28 6.19
C LEU A 47 -1.59 35.51 4.96
N LEU A 48 -2.92 35.45 5.12
CA LEU A 48 -3.90 35.75 4.07
C LEU A 48 -3.79 37.19 3.57
N GLN A 49 -3.61 38.16 4.46
CA GLN A 49 -3.40 39.55 4.10
C GLN A 49 -2.07 39.73 3.37
N GLN A 50 -0.98 39.11 3.83
CA GLN A 50 0.29 39.11 3.12
C GLN A 50 0.15 38.52 1.72
N LEU A 51 -0.48 37.35 1.58
CA LEU A 51 -0.77 36.74 0.28
C LEU A 51 -1.63 37.65 -0.60
N SER A 52 -2.65 38.33 -0.04
CA SER A 52 -3.52 39.26 -0.77
C SER A 52 -2.82 40.54 -1.23
N MET A 53 -1.82 41.01 -0.48
CA MET A 53 -1.00 42.18 -0.82
C MET A 53 0.21 41.82 -1.69
N THR A 54 0.51 40.53 -1.84
CA THR A 54 1.53 40.04 -2.76
C THR A 54 0.96 40.10 -4.17
N ASN A 55 1.52 40.96 -5.00
CA ASN A 55 1.07 41.10 -6.38
C ASN A 55 1.60 39.93 -7.22
N PHE A 56 0.85 38.82 -7.26
CA PHE A 56 1.08 37.67 -8.15
C PHE A 56 0.95 38.02 -9.65
N SER A 57 0.77 39.29 -10.01
CA SER A 57 0.73 39.74 -11.42
C SER A 57 2.09 40.23 -11.93
N SER A 58 3.14 40.29 -11.10
CA SER A 58 4.49 40.54 -11.63
C SER A 58 4.91 39.32 -12.46
N GLN A 59 5.10 39.50 -13.76
CA GLN A 59 5.50 38.47 -14.75
C GLN A 59 6.85 37.78 -14.46
N SER A 60 7.46 38.00 -13.29
CA SER A 60 8.77 37.47 -12.90
C SER A 60 8.82 37.01 -11.43
N SER A 61 7.70 36.55 -10.87
CA SER A 61 7.69 35.91 -9.55
C SER A 61 7.94 34.41 -9.70
N PRO A 62 8.96 33.83 -9.04
CA PRO A 62 9.19 32.39 -9.02
C PRO A 62 7.95 31.58 -8.61
N PHE A 63 7.04 32.19 -7.83
CA PHE A 63 5.78 31.55 -7.43
C PHE A 63 4.80 31.36 -8.59
N ASN A 64 4.70 32.34 -9.50
CA ASN A 64 3.81 32.23 -10.66
C ASN A 64 4.32 31.19 -11.63
N ASP A 65 5.64 31.12 -11.82
CA ASP A 65 6.26 30.11 -12.68
C ASP A 65 6.00 28.70 -12.13
N ILE A 66 6.10 28.51 -10.81
CA ILE A 66 5.77 27.24 -10.15
C ILE A 66 4.29 26.89 -10.29
N LEU A 67 3.39 27.88 -10.10
CA LEU A 67 1.95 27.66 -10.23
C LEU A 67 1.55 27.32 -11.67
N ASP A 68 2.11 28.03 -12.65
CA ASP A 68 1.89 27.77 -14.08
C ASP A 68 2.40 26.37 -14.47
N GLN A 69 3.59 25.98 -13.97
CA GLN A 69 4.13 24.63 -14.14
C GLN A 69 3.21 23.56 -13.56
N MET A 70 2.65 23.78 -12.37
CA MET A 70 1.67 22.88 -11.77
C MET A 70 0.41 22.80 -12.63
N VAL A 71 -0.17 23.93 -13.03
CA VAL A 71 -1.41 23.97 -13.82
C VAL A 71 -1.25 23.29 -15.18
N HIS A 72 -0.10 23.40 -15.83
CA HIS A 72 0.14 22.86 -17.17
C HIS A 72 0.94 21.54 -17.21
N ASP A 73 1.34 21.00 -16.05
CA ASP A 73 2.19 19.81 -15.92
C ASP A 73 3.54 19.91 -16.67
N THR A 74 4.05 21.14 -16.84
CA THR A 74 5.33 21.48 -17.51
C THR A 74 6.52 21.37 -16.53
N PHE A 75 6.63 20.23 -15.87
CA PHE A 75 7.64 19.99 -14.85
C PHE A 75 9.04 19.89 -15.41
N THR A 76 9.98 20.60 -14.79
CA THR A 76 11.41 20.37 -15.00
C THR A 76 11.84 19.08 -14.30
N MET A 77 12.99 18.53 -14.71
CA MET A 77 13.58 17.38 -14.01
C MET A 77 13.75 17.67 -12.52
N SER A 78 14.28 18.84 -12.14
CA SER A 78 14.43 19.22 -10.73
C SER A 78 13.12 19.22 -9.96
N ASN A 79 12.00 19.59 -10.58
CA ASN A 79 10.69 19.55 -9.92
C ASN A 79 10.26 18.12 -9.59
N LEU A 80 10.45 17.19 -10.53
CA LEU A 80 10.06 15.79 -10.37
C LEU A 80 10.93 15.04 -9.35
N GLN A 81 12.10 15.58 -9.04
CA GLN A 81 13.05 15.04 -8.07
C GLN A 81 12.91 15.67 -6.68
N ASP A 82 12.16 16.77 -6.55
CA ASP A 82 11.97 17.48 -5.29
C ASP A 82 10.71 16.97 -4.56
N GLU A 83 10.91 16.44 -3.36
CA GLU A 83 9.85 15.85 -2.55
C GLU A 83 8.76 16.85 -2.16
N SER A 84 9.16 18.08 -1.82
CA SER A 84 8.24 19.11 -1.36
C SER A 84 7.38 19.62 -2.50
N PHE A 85 7.97 19.79 -3.68
CA PHE A 85 7.25 20.12 -4.91
C PHE A 85 6.23 19.04 -5.27
N VAL A 86 6.62 17.76 -5.25
CA VAL A 86 5.74 16.66 -5.64
C VAL A 86 4.57 16.52 -4.67
N ARG A 87 4.79 16.66 -3.35
CA ARG A 87 3.70 16.70 -2.35
C ARG A 87 2.76 17.87 -2.59
N LEU A 88 3.30 19.05 -2.85
CA LEU A 88 2.50 20.25 -3.09
C LEU A 88 1.66 20.11 -4.38
N TRP A 89 2.27 19.61 -5.46
CA TRP A 89 1.58 19.33 -6.71
C TRP A 89 0.46 18.29 -6.54
N PHE A 90 0.71 17.23 -5.76
CA PHE A 90 -0.32 16.24 -5.44
C PHE A 90 -1.53 16.92 -4.77
N GLN A 91 -1.30 17.69 -3.71
CA GLN A 91 -2.39 18.31 -2.95
C GLN A 91 -3.17 19.35 -3.76
N ILE A 92 -2.48 20.17 -4.57
CA ILE A 92 -3.11 21.27 -5.31
C ILE A 92 -3.82 20.78 -6.58
N LYS A 93 -3.25 19.80 -7.28
CA LYS A 93 -3.72 19.42 -8.62
C LYS A 93 -4.17 17.97 -8.73
N LEU A 94 -3.34 17.01 -8.33
CA LEU A 94 -3.69 15.61 -8.56
C LEU A 94 -4.84 15.14 -7.68
N LYS A 95 -4.83 15.51 -6.39
CA LYS A 95 -5.86 15.13 -5.41
C LYS A 95 -7.28 15.57 -5.81
N PRO A 96 -7.52 16.82 -6.25
CA PRO A 96 -8.82 17.23 -6.78
C PRO A 96 -9.30 16.44 -8.01
N LEU A 97 -8.39 15.84 -8.78
CA LEU A 97 -8.69 15.13 -10.03
C LEU A 97 -8.79 13.60 -9.86
N LEU A 98 -8.57 13.06 -8.65
CA LEU A 98 -8.51 11.61 -8.40
C LEU A 98 -9.74 10.84 -8.89
N SER A 99 -10.93 11.42 -8.74
CA SER A 99 -12.19 10.80 -9.16
C SER A 99 -12.39 10.77 -10.68
N THR A 100 -11.59 11.55 -11.42
CA THR A 100 -11.65 11.72 -12.87
C THR A 100 -10.38 11.27 -13.58
N LEU A 101 -9.48 10.56 -12.89
CA LEU A 101 -8.26 10.04 -13.51
C LEU A 101 -8.63 9.05 -14.62
N THR A 102 -8.00 9.23 -15.78
CA THR A 102 -8.15 8.31 -16.91
C THR A 102 -6.89 7.46 -17.08
N PRO A 103 -7.00 6.27 -17.70
CA PRO A 103 -5.86 5.45 -18.08
C PRO A 103 -4.78 6.20 -18.87
N GLU A 104 -5.18 7.12 -19.77
CA GLU A 104 -4.26 7.92 -20.57
C GLU A 104 -3.45 8.88 -19.71
N TYR A 105 -4.11 9.55 -18.75
CA TYR A 105 -3.42 10.43 -17.81
C TYR A 105 -2.41 9.66 -16.95
N LEU A 106 -2.82 8.51 -16.41
CA LEU A 106 -1.95 7.63 -15.61
C LEU A 106 -0.77 7.09 -16.41
N THR A 107 -0.99 6.77 -17.68
CA THR A 107 0.08 6.36 -18.61
C THR A 107 1.06 7.50 -18.86
N CYS A 108 0.58 8.73 -19.09
CA CYS A 108 1.47 9.90 -19.20
C CYS A 108 2.25 10.14 -17.91
N LEU A 109 1.59 9.95 -16.76
CA LEU A 109 2.20 10.12 -15.45
C LEU A 109 3.33 9.10 -15.19
N SER A 110 3.16 7.84 -15.56
CA SER A 110 4.22 6.82 -15.42
C SER A 110 5.43 7.08 -16.29
N HIS A 111 5.30 7.93 -17.31
CA HIS A 111 6.41 8.28 -18.17
C HIS A 111 7.22 9.48 -17.69
N LYS A 112 6.77 10.18 -16.65
CA LYS A 112 7.52 11.30 -16.04
C LYS A 112 8.74 10.79 -15.29
N GLU A 113 9.80 11.60 -15.30
CA GLU A 113 11.12 11.30 -14.75
C GLU A 113 11.19 11.55 -13.22
N PHE A 114 10.32 10.89 -12.46
CA PHE A 114 10.40 10.86 -11.00
C PHE A 114 11.61 10.05 -10.52
N SER A 115 12.21 10.41 -9.38
CA SER A 115 13.06 9.45 -8.65
C SER A 115 12.19 8.39 -8.02
N CYS A 116 12.82 7.30 -7.57
CA CYS A 116 12.16 6.35 -6.69
C CYS A 116 11.54 7.01 -5.46
N GLN A 117 12.24 7.97 -4.86
CA GLN A 117 11.73 8.65 -3.67
C GLN A 117 10.46 9.46 -3.97
N THR A 118 10.44 10.29 -5.02
CA THR A 118 9.25 11.09 -5.36
C THR A 118 8.12 10.23 -5.94
N PHE A 119 8.44 9.15 -6.63
CA PHE A 119 7.46 8.14 -7.03
C PHE A 119 6.79 7.48 -5.81
N GLN A 120 7.58 7.03 -4.82
CA GLN A 120 7.08 6.41 -3.60
C GLN A 120 6.22 7.38 -2.78
N ILE A 121 6.55 8.67 -2.79
CA ILE A 121 5.68 9.73 -2.23
C ILE A 121 4.32 9.73 -2.93
N LEU A 122 4.28 9.72 -4.27
CA LEU A 122 3.02 9.69 -5.00
C LEU A 122 2.21 8.42 -4.74
N VAL A 123 2.86 7.25 -4.68
CA VAL A 123 2.17 6.00 -4.33
C VAL A 123 1.58 6.07 -2.92
N SER A 124 2.30 6.62 -1.95
CA SER A 124 1.80 6.83 -0.60
C SER A 124 0.59 7.77 -0.58
N GLU A 125 0.70 8.94 -1.20
CA GLU A 125 -0.38 9.93 -1.25
C GLU A 125 -1.62 9.38 -1.96
N LEU A 126 -1.45 8.62 -3.05
CA LEU A 126 -2.54 7.93 -3.74
C LEU A 126 -3.17 6.85 -2.87
N SER A 127 -2.36 6.11 -2.08
CA SER A 127 -2.85 5.08 -1.17
C SER A 127 -3.69 5.70 -0.03
N ASP A 128 -3.23 6.81 0.53
CA ASP A 128 -3.94 7.52 1.62
C ASP A 128 -5.25 8.15 1.14
N ASN A 129 -5.33 8.48 -0.16
CA ASN A 129 -6.51 9.09 -0.78
C ASN A 129 -7.25 8.13 -1.71
N MET A 130 -7.06 6.81 -1.56
CA MET A 130 -7.63 5.77 -2.42
C MET A 130 -9.16 5.82 -2.48
N LEU A 131 -9.83 6.25 -1.40
CA LEU A 131 -11.29 6.44 -1.34
C LEU A 131 -11.82 7.57 -2.23
N LEU A 132 -10.95 8.46 -2.70
CA LEU A 132 -11.31 9.55 -3.62
C LEU A 132 -11.17 9.12 -5.09
N VAL A 133 -10.50 7.99 -5.35
CA VAL A 133 -10.37 7.40 -6.68
C VAL A 133 -11.66 6.63 -6.98
N SER A 134 -12.12 6.67 -8.24
CA SER A 134 -13.27 5.87 -8.66
C SER A 134 -13.00 4.37 -8.50
N GLU A 135 -14.05 3.57 -8.28
CA GLU A 135 -13.91 2.12 -8.04
C GLU A 135 -13.16 1.40 -9.18
N GLU A 136 -13.42 1.77 -10.43
CA GLU A 136 -12.68 1.31 -11.61
C GLU A 136 -11.26 1.90 -11.66
N GLY A 137 -11.11 3.19 -11.34
CA GLY A 137 -9.84 3.91 -11.41
C GLY A 137 -8.77 3.41 -10.43
N VAL A 138 -9.18 2.78 -9.32
CA VAL A 138 -8.24 2.24 -8.32
C VAL A 138 -7.35 1.14 -8.92
N GLN A 139 -7.92 0.25 -9.76
CA GLN A 139 -7.12 -0.76 -10.46
C GLN A 139 -6.26 -0.12 -11.56
N ASP A 140 -6.78 0.91 -12.22
CA ASP A 140 -6.07 1.64 -13.27
C ASP A 140 -4.80 2.32 -12.76
N VAL A 141 -4.79 2.81 -11.51
CA VAL A 141 -3.59 3.36 -10.88
C VAL A 141 -2.46 2.32 -10.85
N TYR A 142 -2.75 1.06 -10.50
CA TYR A 142 -1.74 0.01 -10.57
C TYR A 142 -1.32 -0.28 -12.02
N GLN A 143 -2.32 -0.49 -12.89
CA GLN A 143 -2.11 -0.98 -14.26
C GLN A 143 -1.40 0.02 -15.18
N TYR A 144 -1.71 1.32 -15.07
CA TYR A 144 -1.26 2.35 -15.99
C TYR A 144 -0.24 3.31 -15.39
N PHE A 145 -0.14 3.40 -14.06
CA PHE A 145 0.85 4.23 -13.38
C PHE A 145 1.97 3.42 -12.71
N ILE A 146 1.66 2.68 -11.64
CA ILE A 146 2.65 2.02 -10.77
C ILE A 146 3.47 0.98 -11.53
N ARG A 147 2.80 0.00 -12.16
CA ARG A 147 3.48 -1.11 -12.84
C ARG A 147 4.34 -0.62 -14.02
N PRO A 148 3.86 0.27 -14.92
CA PRO A 148 4.69 0.77 -16.01
C PRO A 148 5.91 1.58 -15.53
N PHE A 149 5.76 2.39 -14.49
CA PHE A 149 6.88 3.15 -13.91
C PHE A 149 7.97 2.19 -13.38
N LEU A 150 7.58 1.22 -12.55
CA LEU A 150 8.51 0.24 -11.98
C LEU A 150 9.17 -0.62 -13.06
N SER A 151 8.42 -1.01 -14.11
CA SER A 151 8.94 -1.82 -15.22
C SER A 151 10.04 -1.11 -16.01
N ARG A 152 9.96 0.22 -16.17
CA ARG A 152 11.04 1.01 -16.79
C ARG A 152 12.30 1.03 -15.92
N GLN A 153 12.13 0.97 -14.60
CA GLN A 153 13.21 0.95 -13.62
C GLN A 153 13.70 -0.47 -13.29
N ASN A 154 13.25 -1.49 -14.01
CA ASN A 154 13.51 -2.91 -13.70
C ASN A 154 14.99 -3.29 -13.70
N VAL A 155 15.84 -2.60 -14.49
CA VAL A 155 17.30 -2.80 -14.45
C VAL A 155 17.88 -2.51 -13.06
N SER A 156 17.22 -1.62 -12.31
CA SER A 156 17.54 -1.31 -10.92
C SER A 156 16.65 -2.05 -9.92
N GLY A 157 15.90 -3.09 -10.29
CA GLY A 157 14.99 -3.79 -9.37
C GLY A 157 13.72 -2.99 -9.02
N GLY A 158 13.31 -2.05 -9.88
CA GLY A 158 12.06 -1.32 -9.71
C GLY A 158 12.02 -0.57 -8.38
N CYS A 159 12.93 0.39 -8.18
CA CYS A 159 13.09 1.12 -6.92
C CYS A 159 13.43 0.22 -5.72
N PRO A 160 14.71 -0.17 -5.57
CA PRO A 160 15.16 -1.05 -4.49
C PRO A 160 14.77 -0.59 -3.10
N ALA A 161 14.60 -1.56 -2.21
CA ALA A 161 14.40 -1.34 -0.80
C ALA A 161 15.24 -2.36 -0.01
N GLU A 162 15.32 -2.18 1.31
CA GLU A 162 16.09 -3.05 2.21
C GLU A 162 15.63 -4.51 2.18
N ASN A 163 14.32 -4.75 2.03
CA ASN A 163 13.76 -6.09 1.88
C ASN A 163 12.44 -6.06 1.10
N SER A 164 11.95 -7.24 0.74
CA SER A 164 10.77 -7.42 -0.10
C SER A 164 9.46 -6.93 0.54
N SER A 165 9.34 -6.99 1.87
CA SER A 165 8.20 -6.38 2.59
C SER A 165 8.18 -4.87 2.41
N ILE A 166 9.31 -4.21 2.67
CA ILE A 166 9.45 -2.75 2.52
C ILE A 166 9.27 -2.36 1.05
N TRP A 167 9.79 -3.15 0.11
CA TRP A 167 9.61 -2.92 -1.32
C TRP A 167 8.13 -2.87 -1.71
N ILE A 168 7.31 -3.82 -1.25
CA ILE A 168 5.85 -3.79 -1.49
C ILE A 168 5.23 -2.54 -0.87
N THR A 169 5.54 -2.25 0.38
CA THR A 169 4.95 -1.10 1.09
C THR A 169 5.25 0.23 0.40
N LEU A 170 6.50 0.45 0.00
CA LEU A 170 6.90 1.72 -0.61
C LEU A 170 6.46 1.84 -2.07
N ASN A 171 6.61 0.78 -2.86
CA ASN A 171 6.44 0.86 -4.31
C ASN A 171 5.02 0.54 -4.77
N LEU A 172 4.26 -0.24 -4.01
CA LEU A 172 2.89 -0.63 -4.35
C LEU A 172 1.85 -0.05 -3.40
N GLY A 173 2.21 0.20 -2.13
CA GLY A 173 1.31 0.79 -1.14
C GLY A 173 -0.03 0.06 -1.02
N GLY A 174 -1.12 0.82 -0.97
CA GLY A 174 -2.49 0.30 -0.92
C GLY A 174 -2.93 -0.45 -2.18
N PHE A 175 -2.17 -0.35 -3.27
CA PHE A 175 -2.45 -0.99 -4.55
C PHE A 175 -1.79 -2.38 -4.68
N SER A 176 -1.04 -2.84 -3.68
CA SER A 176 -0.32 -4.12 -3.71
C SER A 176 -1.20 -5.31 -4.09
N LYS A 177 -2.47 -5.34 -3.68
CA LYS A 177 -3.43 -6.41 -3.99
C LYS A 177 -3.72 -6.60 -5.48
N PHE A 178 -3.42 -5.61 -6.33
CA PHE A 178 -3.63 -5.69 -7.78
C PHE A 178 -2.45 -6.32 -8.51
N ALA A 179 -1.29 -6.42 -7.87
CA ALA A 179 -0.14 -7.13 -8.40
C ALA A 179 -0.26 -8.63 -8.14
N THR A 180 0.09 -9.46 -9.13
CA THR A 180 0.35 -10.89 -8.86
C THR A 180 1.77 -11.06 -8.33
N LEU A 181 2.06 -12.16 -7.61
CA LEU A 181 3.45 -12.46 -7.22
C LEU A 181 4.37 -12.57 -8.42
N ARG A 182 3.91 -13.17 -9.52
CA ARG A 182 4.68 -13.28 -10.76
C ARG A 182 5.08 -11.91 -11.31
N GLU A 183 4.19 -10.93 -11.27
CA GLU A 183 4.53 -9.55 -11.66
C GLU A 183 5.55 -8.94 -10.70
N MET A 184 5.46 -9.18 -9.38
CA MET A 184 6.47 -8.68 -8.43
C MET A 184 7.86 -9.20 -8.74
N TYR A 185 8.01 -10.50 -9.04
CA TYR A 185 9.29 -11.09 -9.48
C TYR A 185 9.78 -10.53 -10.83
N GLN A 186 8.87 -10.08 -11.70
CA GLN A 186 9.24 -9.41 -12.95
C GLN A 186 9.70 -7.98 -12.74
N LEU A 187 9.15 -7.28 -11.75
CA LEU A 187 9.45 -5.87 -11.44
C LEU A 187 10.71 -5.72 -10.58
N ASN A 188 10.97 -6.69 -9.71
CA ASN A 188 12.13 -6.72 -8.82
C ASN A 188 12.76 -8.13 -8.85
N GLN A 189 13.96 -8.21 -9.42
CA GLN A 189 14.69 -9.48 -9.59
C GLN A 189 15.20 -10.06 -8.27
N ASP A 190 15.38 -9.20 -7.26
CA ASP A 190 15.81 -9.59 -5.90
C ASP A 190 14.62 -9.85 -4.97
N PHE A 191 13.39 -9.86 -5.51
CA PHE A 191 12.19 -10.08 -4.72
C PHE A 191 12.14 -11.48 -4.11
N ASN A 192 11.74 -11.55 -2.86
CA ASN A 192 11.56 -12.78 -2.09
C ASN A 192 10.18 -12.77 -1.42
N ALA A 193 9.30 -13.67 -1.84
CA ALA A 193 7.93 -13.73 -1.36
C ALA A 193 7.81 -14.19 0.11
N ILE A 194 8.78 -14.95 0.64
CA ILE A 194 8.80 -15.36 2.05
C ILE A 194 9.13 -14.16 2.94
N ASP A 195 10.11 -13.34 2.56
CA ASP A 195 10.45 -12.09 3.27
C ASP A 195 9.29 -11.08 3.23
N ALA A 196 8.45 -11.16 2.20
CA ALA A 196 7.27 -10.33 2.01
C ALA A 196 5.99 -10.88 2.69
N LEU A 197 6.01 -12.09 3.25
CA LEU A 197 4.80 -12.84 3.61
C LEU A 197 3.84 -12.06 4.53
N VAL A 198 4.40 -11.23 5.43
CA VAL A 198 3.64 -10.41 6.39
C VAL A 198 2.79 -9.31 5.75
N VAL A 199 3.08 -8.92 4.50
CA VAL A 199 2.35 -7.87 3.76
C VAL A 199 1.65 -8.39 2.50
N LEU A 200 1.75 -9.70 2.22
CA LEU A 200 1.04 -10.30 1.09
C LEU A 200 -0.47 -10.34 1.32
N SER A 201 -1.23 -10.09 0.25
CA SER A 201 -2.66 -10.30 0.22
C SER A 201 -3.01 -11.80 0.26
N PRO A 202 -4.25 -12.18 0.65
CA PRO A 202 -4.65 -13.59 0.68
C PRO A 202 -4.49 -14.30 -0.67
N ARG A 203 -4.71 -13.60 -1.79
CA ARG A 203 -4.47 -14.14 -3.13
C ARG A 203 -2.99 -14.41 -3.37
N GLN A 204 -2.12 -13.46 -3.07
CA GLN A 204 -0.67 -13.62 -3.23
C GLN A 204 -0.11 -14.73 -2.33
N THR A 205 -0.61 -14.86 -1.10
CA THR A 205 -0.25 -15.97 -0.20
C THR A 205 -0.67 -17.33 -0.78
N ALA A 206 -1.80 -17.40 -1.50
CA ALA A 206 -2.19 -18.60 -2.23
C ALA A 206 -1.32 -18.84 -3.48
N GLU A 207 -0.99 -17.79 -4.25
CA GLU A 207 -0.04 -17.86 -5.37
C GLU A 207 1.32 -18.42 -4.91
N LEU A 208 1.80 -18.03 -3.71
CA LEU A 208 3.04 -18.53 -3.12
C LEU A 208 3.03 -20.04 -2.90
N ILE A 209 1.89 -20.63 -2.53
CA ILE A 209 1.76 -22.08 -2.34
C ILE A 209 1.74 -22.78 -3.70
N VAL A 210 0.98 -22.26 -4.67
CA VAL A 210 0.68 -22.99 -5.90
C VAL A 210 1.78 -22.87 -6.94
N GLU A 211 2.33 -21.68 -7.12
CA GLU A 211 3.34 -21.42 -8.14
C GLU A 211 4.76 -21.73 -7.65
N ASP A 212 5.70 -21.77 -8.59
CA ASP A 212 7.13 -21.91 -8.32
C ASP A 212 7.83 -20.59 -8.64
N PHE A 213 8.65 -20.11 -7.70
CA PHE A 213 9.42 -18.88 -7.85
C PHE A 213 10.90 -19.12 -7.61
N ALA A 214 11.73 -18.39 -8.35
CA ALA A 214 13.19 -18.50 -8.23
C ALA A 214 13.67 -18.09 -6.84
N GLY A 215 14.66 -18.80 -6.30
CA GLY A 215 15.26 -18.50 -5.00
C GLY A 215 14.44 -18.93 -3.78
N LEU A 216 13.28 -19.56 -3.97
CA LEU A 216 12.48 -20.13 -2.88
C LEU A 216 12.81 -21.61 -2.61
N PRO A 217 12.58 -22.11 -1.38
CA PRO A 217 12.77 -23.51 -1.04
C PRO A 217 11.70 -24.41 -1.69
N GLU A 218 11.82 -25.73 -1.48
CA GLU A 218 10.83 -26.70 -1.96
C GLU A 218 9.42 -26.39 -1.43
N LYS A 219 8.40 -26.75 -2.22
CA LYS A 219 6.99 -26.44 -1.97
C LYS A 219 6.50 -26.90 -0.59
N SER A 220 7.00 -28.03 -0.09
CA SER A 220 6.68 -28.53 1.24
C SER A 220 7.11 -27.58 2.36
N VAL A 221 8.27 -26.94 2.22
CA VAL A 221 8.78 -25.94 3.16
C VAL A 221 7.94 -24.67 3.07
N ILE A 222 7.59 -24.24 1.85
CA ILE A 222 6.72 -23.08 1.63
C ILE A 222 5.35 -23.27 2.29
N ILE A 223 4.71 -24.42 2.11
CA ILE A 223 3.43 -24.74 2.75
C ILE A 223 3.56 -24.62 4.27
N ASN A 224 4.61 -25.17 4.87
CA ASN A 224 4.82 -25.04 6.32
C ASN A 224 4.98 -23.58 6.74
N ILE A 225 5.83 -22.80 6.07
CA ILE A 225 6.05 -21.38 6.37
C ILE A 225 4.74 -20.59 6.28
N VAL A 226 3.97 -20.77 5.21
CA VAL A 226 2.69 -20.08 5.00
C VAL A 226 1.68 -20.46 6.08
N PHE A 227 1.56 -21.74 6.40
CA PHE A 227 0.63 -22.17 7.44
C PHE A 227 1.08 -21.81 8.86
N ASP A 228 2.38 -21.85 9.15
CA ASP A 228 2.95 -21.38 10.43
C ASP A 228 2.74 -19.89 10.59
N HIS A 229 2.76 -19.12 9.50
CA HIS A 229 2.38 -17.73 9.51
C HIS A 229 0.86 -17.59 9.71
N ILE A 230 0.02 -18.06 8.79
CA ILE A 230 -1.40 -17.68 8.77
C ILE A 230 -2.18 -18.19 9.99
N LEU A 231 -1.80 -19.34 10.56
CA LEU A 231 -2.49 -19.95 11.70
C LEU A 231 -2.21 -19.26 13.04
N VAL A 232 -1.23 -18.35 13.13
CA VAL A 232 -1.00 -17.55 14.35
C VAL A 232 -2.18 -16.63 14.65
N SER A 233 -2.77 -16.02 13.62
CA SER A 233 -4.02 -15.27 13.73
C SER A 233 -4.85 -15.48 12.47
N PRO A 234 -5.62 -16.59 12.37
CA PRO A 234 -6.25 -17.01 11.13
C PRO A 234 -7.38 -16.06 10.67
N GLU A 235 -8.00 -15.32 11.58
CA GLU A 235 -9.02 -14.32 11.25
C GLU A 235 -8.36 -13.04 10.69
N ASP A 236 -7.41 -12.45 11.44
CA ASP A 236 -6.70 -11.24 11.00
C ASP A 236 -5.91 -11.45 9.72
N ARG A 237 -5.29 -12.63 9.57
CA ARG A 237 -4.53 -13.04 8.38
C ARG A 237 -5.42 -13.65 7.29
N ARG A 238 -6.74 -13.60 7.46
CA ARG A 238 -7.77 -13.91 6.45
C ARG A 238 -7.62 -15.30 5.83
N LEU A 239 -7.42 -16.31 6.67
CA LEU A 239 -7.25 -17.73 6.28
C LEU A 239 -8.33 -18.20 5.30
N LEU A 240 -9.61 -17.94 5.59
CA LEU A 240 -10.70 -18.42 4.74
C LEU A 240 -10.64 -17.82 3.32
N GLU A 241 -10.22 -16.57 3.22
CA GLU A 241 -10.08 -15.92 1.92
C GLU A 241 -8.87 -16.44 1.14
N MET A 242 -7.75 -16.68 1.84
CA MET A 242 -6.58 -17.34 1.24
C MET A 242 -6.95 -18.73 0.72
N LEU A 243 -7.67 -19.54 1.52
CA LEU A 243 -8.13 -20.88 1.11
C LEU A 243 -9.03 -20.85 -0.13
N ARG A 244 -9.91 -19.84 -0.24
CA ARG A 244 -10.73 -19.64 -1.43
C ARG A 244 -9.86 -19.42 -2.69
N TYR A 245 -8.84 -18.57 -2.59
CA TYR A 245 -7.91 -18.34 -3.70
C TYR A 245 -7.03 -19.57 -3.99
N LEU A 246 -6.58 -20.26 -2.94
CA LEU A 246 -5.79 -21.49 -3.06
C LEU A 246 -6.55 -22.56 -3.85
N ILE A 247 -7.81 -22.80 -3.54
CA ILE A 247 -8.67 -23.73 -4.29
C ILE A 247 -8.81 -23.29 -5.74
N MET A 248 -9.09 -22.01 -5.98
CA MET A 248 -9.21 -21.49 -7.35
C MET A 248 -7.93 -21.73 -8.17
N LEU A 249 -6.76 -21.40 -7.61
CA LEU A 249 -5.48 -21.51 -8.28
C LEU A 249 -5.01 -22.96 -8.44
N ALA A 250 -5.16 -23.79 -7.41
CA ALA A 250 -4.83 -25.21 -7.45
C ALA A 250 -5.72 -25.96 -8.46
N GLY A 251 -6.97 -25.54 -8.65
CA GLY A 251 -7.84 -26.10 -9.68
C GLY A 251 -7.44 -25.75 -11.12
N GLN A 252 -6.72 -24.64 -11.31
CA GLN A 252 -6.23 -24.20 -12.62
C GLN A 252 -4.85 -24.79 -12.95
N MET A 253 -3.95 -24.82 -11.99
CA MET A 253 -2.55 -25.21 -12.19
C MET A 253 -2.23 -26.65 -11.79
N GLY A 254 -3.06 -27.23 -10.91
CA GLY A 254 -2.76 -28.51 -10.26
C GLY A 254 -1.73 -28.38 -9.15
N LEU A 255 -1.73 -29.35 -8.25
CA LEU A 255 -0.71 -29.54 -7.22
C LEU A 255 -0.36 -31.04 -7.14
N GLU A 256 0.84 -31.33 -6.68
CA GLU A 256 1.24 -32.71 -6.41
C GLU A 256 0.46 -33.29 -5.22
N CYS A 257 0.37 -34.61 -5.21
CA CYS A 257 -0.32 -35.38 -4.18
C CYS A 257 0.15 -35.05 -2.76
N SER A 258 1.47 -34.95 -2.59
CA SER A 258 2.14 -34.59 -1.34
C SER A 258 1.71 -33.21 -0.83
N SER A 259 1.56 -32.24 -1.73
CA SER A 259 1.15 -30.88 -1.41
C SER A 259 -0.30 -30.84 -0.94
N TYR A 260 -1.21 -31.52 -1.63
CA TYR A 260 -2.61 -31.65 -1.19
C TYR A 260 -2.70 -32.29 0.20
N GLN A 261 -2.01 -33.42 0.40
CA GLN A 261 -1.98 -34.12 1.69
C GLN A 261 -1.47 -33.23 2.82
N GLN A 262 -0.38 -32.50 2.58
CA GLN A 262 0.19 -31.60 3.57
C GLN A 262 -0.75 -30.44 3.92
N ILE A 263 -1.37 -29.80 2.92
CA ILE A 263 -2.32 -28.69 3.14
C ILE A 263 -3.51 -29.20 3.97
N VAL A 264 -4.08 -30.35 3.61
CA VAL A 264 -5.20 -30.96 4.35
C VAL A 264 -4.79 -31.29 5.78
N GLN A 265 -3.61 -31.89 5.98
CA GLN A 265 -3.09 -32.21 7.31
C GLN A 265 -2.94 -30.94 8.17
N ARG A 266 -2.32 -29.88 7.62
CA ARG A 266 -2.16 -28.59 8.30
C ARG A 266 -3.49 -27.97 8.72
N LEU A 267 -4.54 -28.12 7.91
CA LEU A 267 -5.88 -27.65 8.23
C LEU A 267 -6.57 -28.51 9.29
N GLN A 268 -6.44 -29.84 9.24
CA GLN A 268 -7.02 -30.76 10.22
C GLN A 268 -6.41 -30.58 11.62
N ASP A 269 -5.10 -30.34 11.68
CA ASP A 269 -4.36 -30.12 12.93
C ASP A 269 -4.53 -28.70 13.47
N SER A 270 -5.14 -27.79 12.69
CA SER A 270 -5.26 -26.39 13.08
C SER A 270 -6.25 -26.17 14.23
N VAL A 271 -5.87 -25.30 15.17
CA VAL A 271 -6.76 -24.80 16.22
C VAL A 271 -7.30 -23.45 15.78
N VAL A 272 -8.56 -23.42 15.34
CA VAL A 272 -9.21 -22.21 14.82
C VAL A 272 -10.43 -21.79 15.65
N PRO A 273 -10.84 -20.51 15.58
CA PRO A 273 -12.09 -20.03 16.14
C PRO A 273 -13.30 -20.90 15.72
N PRO A 274 -14.30 -21.10 16.61
CA PRO A 274 -15.44 -21.99 16.34
C PRO A 274 -16.19 -21.69 15.03
N HIS A 275 -16.33 -20.41 14.69
CA HIS A 275 -17.05 -19.98 13.49
C HIS A 275 -16.33 -20.36 12.18
N MET A 276 -15.02 -20.64 12.24
CA MET A 276 -14.21 -21.04 11.07
C MET A 276 -14.21 -22.55 10.84
N LYS A 277 -14.64 -23.36 11.82
CA LYS A 277 -14.54 -24.83 11.74
C LYS A 277 -15.30 -25.43 10.55
N GLU A 278 -16.55 -25.02 10.35
CA GLU A 278 -17.37 -25.54 9.24
C GLU A 278 -16.86 -25.06 7.86
N PRO A 279 -16.53 -23.77 7.65
CA PRO A 279 -15.86 -23.32 6.43
C PRO A 279 -14.56 -24.09 6.13
N ILE A 280 -13.72 -24.36 7.13
CA ILE A 280 -12.48 -25.12 6.94
C ILE A 280 -12.77 -26.57 6.56
N LYS A 281 -13.73 -27.25 7.21
CA LYS A 281 -14.14 -28.60 6.80
C LYS A 281 -14.59 -28.63 5.34
N TYR A 282 -15.37 -27.63 4.91
CA TYR A 282 -15.78 -27.51 3.52
C TYR A 282 -14.56 -27.41 2.58
N TYR A 283 -13.60 -26.54 2.90
CA TYR A 283 -12.38 -26.39 2.09
C TYR A 283 -11.49 -27.64 2.10
N ILE A 284 -11.38 -28.36 3.21
CA ILE A 284 -10.71 -29.67 3.27
C ILE A 284 -11.35 -30.63 2.27
N SER A 285 -12.68 -30.77 2.29
CA SER A 285 -13.38 -31.66 1.36
C SER A 285 -13.21 -31.26 -0.10
N GLN A 286 -13.12 -29.97 -0.41
CA GLN A 286 -12.82 -29.51 -1.77
C GLN A 286 -11.40 -29.88 -2.20
N LEU A 287 -10.40 -29.66 -1.34
CA LEU A 287 -9.01 -30.05 -1.62
C LEU A 287 -8.86 -31.55 -1.83
N GLU A 288 -9.54 -32.37 -1.02
CA GLU A 288 -9.54 -33.83 -1.18
C GLU A 288 -10.16 -34.28 -2.52
N GLN A 289 -11.23 -33.62 -2.96
CA GLN A 289 -11.90 -33.93 -4.23
C GLN A 289 -11.08 -33.50 -5.46
N MET A 290 -10.32 -32.41 -5.34
CA MET A 290 -9.51 -31.86 -6.42
C MET A 290 -8.16 -32.56 -6.59
N ALA A 291 -7.71 -33.30 -5.57
CA ALA A 291 -6.44 -33.98 -5.59
C ALA A 291 -6.38 -35.09 -6.65
N PRO A 292 -5.19 -35.42 -7.17
CA PRO A 292 -5.02 -36.53 -8.10
C PRO A 292 -5.56 -37.86 -7.52
N PRO A 293 -6.01 -38.80 -8.38
CA PRO A 293 -6.51 -40.09 -7.93
C PRO A 293 -5.51 -40.84 -7.05
N GLY A 294 -5.98 -41.36 -5.91
CA GLY A 294 -5.16 -42.12 -4.96
C GLY A 294 -4.47 -41.29 -3.88
N CYS A 295 -4.65 -39.96 -3.86
CA CYS A 295 -4.04 -39.11 -2.83
C CYS A 295 -4.70 -39.20 -1.46
N PHE A 296 -6.00 -39.42 -1.42
CA PHE A 296 -6.76 -39.57 -0.18
C PHE A 296 -7.52 -40.90 -0.20
N PRO A 297 -7.72 -41.52 0.98
CA PRO A 297 -8.59 -42.68 1.06
C PRO A 297 -10.00 -42.33 0.59
N PRO A 298 -10.71 -43.24 -0.09
CA PRO A 298 -12.07 -42.99 -0.53
C PRO A 298 -12.96 -42.68 0.69
N PRO A 299 -13.92 -41.75 0.56
CA PRO A 299 -14.82 -41.42 1.66
C PRO A 299 -15.53 -42.68 2.16
N VAL A 300 -15.50 -42.91 3.47
CA VAL A 300 -16.12 -44.08 4.10
C VAL A 300 -17.63 -44.04 3.86
N THR A 301 -18.12 -44.83 2.91
CA THR A 301 -19.54 -45.08 2.73
C THR A 301 -20.02 -45.88 3.94
N LYS A 302 -20.65 -45.22 4.91
CA LYS A 302 -21.42 -45.92 5.93
C LYS A 302 -22.54 -46.68 5.20
N PRO A 303 -22.64 -48.01 5.31
CA PRO A 303 -23.78 -48.73 4.76
C PRO A 303 -25.05 -48.21 5.43
N HIS A 304 -26.04 -47.84 4.63
CA HIS A 304 -27.39 -47.62 5.11
C HIS A 304 -27.90 -48.94 5.69
N LEU A 305 -27.96 -49.02 7.02
CA LEU A 305 -28.65 -50.06 7.77
C LEU A 305 -30.09 -49.61 8.03
#